data_AF-A0A7K2P5X1-F1
#
_entry.id   AF-A0A7K2P5X1-F1
#
_cell.length_a   1.000
_cell.length_b   1.000
_cell.length_c   1.000
_cell.angle_alpha   90.00
_cell.angle_beta   90.00
_cell.angle_gamma   90.00
#
_symmetry.space_group_name_H-M   'P 1'
#
loop_
_entity.id
_entity.type
_entity.pdbx_description
1 polymer ?
#
loop_
_entity_poly.entity_id
_entity_poly.type
_entity_poly.pdbx_seq_one_letter_code
_entity_poly.pdbx_strand_id
1 'polypeptide(L)'
;WVEVELHHVDLGIGYELEDLPAEFTERETDFLAARFAGHPDVPPTRLTDGTRAWSTGREADAAEVTVTGPPADLLGWLAGRRAGAALRVEGGALPTLPPL
;
A
#
# COMPACT_ATOMS: atom_id res chain seq x y z
N TRP A 1 -4.30 -21.77 -14.78
CA TRP A 1 -4.73 -22.19 -13.44
C TRP A 1 -3.95 -21.38 -12.42
N VAL A 2 -4.56 -20.30 -11.94
CA VAL A 2 -4.33 -19.64 -10.64
C VAL A 2 -5.64 -18.90 -10.41
N GLU A 3 -6.66 -19.67 -10.05
CA GLU A 3 -7.86 -19.18 -9.39
C GLU A 3 -7.80 -19.77 -7.98
N VAL A 4 -8.06 -18.91 -6.99
CA VAL A 4 -8.20 -19.19 -5.55
C VAL A 4 -6.90 -19.25 -4.72
N GLU A 5 -6.35 -18.07 -4.40
CA GLU A 5 -5.63 -17.84 -3.12
C GLU A 5 -6.00 -16.51 -2.44
N LEU A 6 -7.13 -15.87 -2.83
CA LEU A 6 -7.63 -14.65 -2.19
C LEU A 6 -8.72 -14.96 -1.16
N HIS A 7 -8.46 -15.84 -0.18
CA HIS A 7 -9.41 -16.13 0.91
C HIS A 7 -8.78 -16.33 2.29
N HIS A 8 -7.58 -15.78 2.58
CA HIS A 8 -7.06 -15.80 3.94
C HIS A 8 -6.39 -14.48 4.34
N VAL A 9 -7.23 -13.47 4.55
CA VAL A 9 -7.03 -12.49 5.63
C VAL A 9 -8.43 -12.22 6.21
N ASP A 10 -8.92 -13.17 7.00
CA ASP A 10 -9.84 -12.83 8.08
C ASP A 10 -8.96 -12.43 9.27
N LEU A 11 -8.52 -11.17 9.30
CA LEU A 11 -7.72 -10.58 10.38
C LEU A 11 -8.61 -10.32 11.62
N GLY A 12 -9.30 -11.36 12.08
CA GLY A 12 -10.26 -11.34 13.19
C GLY A 12 -9.90 -12.27 14.35
N ILE A 13 -8.74 -12.94 14.30
CA ILE A 13 -8.28 -13.87 15.34
C ILE A 13 -6.78 -13.69 15.65
N GLY A 14 -6.37 -12.47 16.01
CA GLY A 14 -5.05 -12.20 16.63
C GLY A 14 -3.83 -12.36 15.73
N TYR A 15 -3.99 -12.43 14.41
CA TYR A 15 -2.93 -12.17 13.44
C TYR A 15 -2.94 -10.69 13.11
N GLU A 16 -1.82 -10.01 13.31
CA GLU A 16 -1.62 -8.62 12.88
C GLU A 16 -0.92 -8.60 11.51
N LEU A 17 -0.91 -7.44 10.84
CA LEU A 17 -0.23 -7.29 9.54
C LEU A 17 1.29 -7.57 9.65
N GLU A 18 1.85 -7.35 10.82
CA GLU A 18 3.24 -7.60 11.19
C GLU A 18 3.59 -9.10 11.24
N ASP A 19 2.58 -9.96 11.41
CA ASP A 19 2.76 -11.42 11.48
C ASP A 19 2.70 -12.07 10.09
N LEU A 20 2.42 -11.29 9.03
CA LEU A 20 2.34 -11.79 7.67
C LEU A 20 3.74 -12.12 7.12
N PRO A 21 3.87 -13.20 6.33
CA PRO A 21 5.11 -13.48 5.61
C PRO A 21 5.55 -12.29 4.75
N ALA A 22 6.86 -12.03 4.70
CA ALA A 22 7.41 -10.90 3.93
C ALA A 22 6.99 -10.97 2.45
N GLU A 23 7.10 -12.15 1.83
CA GLU A 23 6.69 -12.35 0.43
C GLU A 23 5.20 -12.03 0.21
N PHE A 24 4.33 -12.40 1.15
CA PHE A 24 2.90 -12.09 1.07
C PHE A 24 2.69 -10.58 1.15
N THR A 25 3.31 -9.92 2.14
CA THR A 25 3.21 -8.47 2.33
C THR A 25 3.68 -7.70 1.10
N GLU A 26 4.77 -8.14 0.49
CA GLU A 26 5.32 -7.56 -0.74
C GLU A 26 4.36 -7.72 -1.93
N ARG A 27 3.90 -8.95 -2.19
CA ARG A 27 2.99 -9.25 -3.31
C ARG A 27 1.66 -8.54 -3.18
N GLU A 28 1.13 -8.45 -1.97
CA GLU A 28 -0.13 -7.76 -1.73
C GLU A 28 0.04 -6.23 -1.83
N THR A 29 1.19 -5.69 -1.41
CA THR A 29 1.54 -4.28 -1.63
C THR A 29 1.64 -3.96 -3.12
N ASP A 30 2.30 -4.82 -3.91
CA ASP A 30 2.34 -4.70 -5.37
C ASP A 30 0.93 -4.66 -5.97
N PHE A 31 0.08 -5.61 -5.58
CA PHE A 31 -1.29 -5.73 -6.07
C PHE A 31 -2.12 -4.48 -5.77
N LEU A 32 -2.11 -3.99 -4.53
CA LEU A 32 -2.90 -2.83 -4.13
C LEU A 32 -2.34 -1.52 -4.68
N ALA A 33 -1.01 -1.37 -4.75
CA ALA A 33 -0.40 -0.20 -5.39
C ALA A 33 -0.78 -0.12 -6.87
N ALA A 34 -0.74 -1.26 -7.58
CA ALA A 34 -1.17 -1.35 -8.98
C ALA A 34 -2.68 -1.08 -9.15
N ARG A 35 -3.53 -1.45 -8.17
CA ARG A 35 -4.97 -1.19 -8.21
C ARG A 35 -5.31 0.29 -8.30
N PHE A 36 -4.55 1.15 -7.62
CA PHE A 36 -4.75 2.60 -7.65
C PHE A 36 -3.89 3.32 -8.70
N ALA A 37 -3.05 2.60 -9.45
CA ALA A 37 -2.24 3.20 -10.51
C ALA A 37 -3.15 3.77 -11.63
N GLY A 38 -2.85 4.98 -12.08
CA GLY A 38 -3.66 5.74 -13.03
C GLY A 38 -4.92 6.38 -12.44
N HIS A 39 -5.20 6.21 -11.14
CA HIS A 39 -6.43 6.75 -10.55
C HIS A 39 -6.38 8.29 -10.50
N PRO A 40 -7.36 9.01 -11.11
CA PRO A 40 -7.31 10.47 -11.25
C PRO A 40 -7.34 11.21 -9.91
N ASP A 41 -8.00 10.65 -8.90
CA ASP A 41 -8.14 11.30 -7.59
C ASP A 41 -6.97 11.03 -6.63
N VAL A 42 -6.07 10.11 -6.97
CA VAL A 42 -4.89 9.81 -6.15
C VAL A 42 -3.70 10.54 -6.78
N PRO A 43 -2.98 11.41 -6.05
CA PRO A 43 -1.80 12.08 -6.60
C PRO A 43 -0.72 11.06 -7.00
N PRO A 44 0.18 11.40 -7.94
CA PRO A 44 1.33 10.56 -8.24
C PRO A 44 2.12 10.27 -6.96
N THR A 45 2.06 9.04 -6.48
CA THR A 45 2.55 8.67 -5.15
C THR A 45 3.57 7.56 -5.27
N ARG A 46 4.76 7.78 -4.72
CA ARG A 46 5.77 6.74 -4.50
C ARG A 46 5.64 6.18 -3.09
N LEU A 47 5.61 4.86 -2.95
CA LEU A 47 5.72 4.18 -1.66
C LEU A 47 7.08 3.52 -1.55
N THR A 48 7.65 3.41 -0.35
CA THR A 48 8.87 2.61 -0.12
C THR A 48 9.01 2.16 1.32
N ASP A 49 9.48 0.93 1.51
CA ASP A 49 9.87 0.41 2.83
C ASP A 49 11.37 0.57 3.12
N GLY A 50 12.11 1.24 2.23
CA GLY A 50 13.57 1.38 2.25
C GLY A 50 14.33 0.27 1.52
N THR A 51 13.67 -0.85 1.18
CA THR A 51 14.24 -1.95 0.39
C THR A 51 13.64 -2.04 -1.01
N ARG A 52 12.35 -1.73 -1.12
CA ARG A 52 11.57 -1.73 -2.36
C ARG A 52 10.79 -0.44 -2.49
N ALA A 53 10.32 -0.19 -3.70
CA ALA A 53 9.49 0.96 -3.98
C ALA A 53 8.42 0.63 -5.01
N TRP A 54 7.29 1.29 -4.82
CA TRP A 54 6.08 1.16 -5.62
C TRP A 54 5.63 2.54 -6.08
N SER A 55 4.84 2.56 -7.15
CA SER A 55 4.20 3.76 -7.65
C SER A 55 2.69 3.54 -7.73
N THR A 56 1.92 4.57 -7.42
CA THR A 56 0.47 4.54 -7.51
C THR A 56 -0.12 5.94 -7.78
N GLY A 57 -1.43 6.00 -8.00
CA GLY A 57 -2.15 7.21 -8.38
C GLY A 57 -1.89 7.64 -9.82
N ARG A 58 -2.23 8.90 -10.13
CA ARG A 58 -2.06 9.48 -11.47
C ARG A 58 -0.65 9.24 -12.02
N GLU A 59 -0.58 9.01 -13.33
CA GLU A 59 0.70 8.93 -14.02
C GLU A 59 1.41 10.29 -14.01
N ALA A 60 2.71 10.27 -13.73
CA ALA A 60 3.59 11.43 -13.83
C ALA A 60 5.05 10.97 -13.94
N ASP A 61 5.89 11.84 -14.50
CA ASP A 61 7.34 11.61 -14.61
C ASP A 61 8.05 11.59 -13.24
N ALA A 62 7.44 12.22 -12.24
CA ALA A 62 7.92 12.25 -10.86
C ALA A 62 6.76 12.12 -9.88
N ALA A 63 7.03 11.49 -8.73
CA ALA A 63 6.06 11.43 -7.65
C ALA A 63 5.88 12.83 -7.02
N GLU A 64 4.63 13.20 -6.79
CA GLU A 64 4.25 14.38 -6.03
C GLU A 64 4.37 14.12 -4.53
N VAL A 65 3.98 12.91 -4.10
CA VAL A 65 4.04 12.47 -2.71
C VAL A 65 4.92 11.24 -2.59
N THR A 66 5.80 11.21 -1.58
CA THR A 66 6.54 10.01 -1.19
C THR A 66 6.11 9.57 0.20
N VAL A 67 5.67 8.31 0.30
CA VAL A 67 5.25 7.66 1.54
C VAL A 67 6.30 6.61 1.91
N THR A 68 6.80 6.67 3.14
CA THR A 68 7.84 5.76 3.63
C THR A 68 7.44 5.18 4.97
N GLY A 69 7.61 3.87 5.14
CA GLY A 69 7.32 3.23 6.41
C GLY A 69 7.46 1.71 6.36
N PRO A 70 7.17 1.02 7.48
CA PRO A 70 7.24 -0.43 7.54
C PRO A 70 6.28 -1.09 6.55
N PRO A 71 6.61 -2.30 6.03
CA PRO A 71 5.75 -3.01 5.07
C PRO A 71 4.30 -3.20 5.56
N ALA A 72 4.11 -3.55 6.82
CA ALA A 72 2.79 -3.72 7.42
C ALA A 72 1.95 -2.43 7.42
N ASP A 73 2.58 -1.27 7.65
CA ASP A 73 1.89 0.02 7.64
C ASP A 73 1.57 0.51 6.23
N LEU A 74 2.46 0.27 5.27
CA LEU A 74 2.22 0.57 3.86
C LEU A 74 1.06 -0.29 3.31
N LEU A 75 1.10 -1.61 3.58
CA LEU A 75 0.02 -2.52 3.22
C LEU A 75 -1.29 -2.13 3.92
N GLY A 76 -1.23 -1.85 5.22
CA GLY A 76 -2.40 -1.47 6.00
C GLY A 76 -3.06 -0.18 5.50
N TRP A 77 -2.27 0.81 5.08
CA TRP A 77 -2.79 2.02 4.46
C TRP A 77 -3.42 1.75 3.09
N LEU A 78 -2.72 1.03 2.21
CA LEU A 78 -3.24 0.64 0.88
C LEU A 78 -4.55 -0.16 0.98
N ALA A 79 -4.66 -1.02 1.98
CA ALA A 79 -5.86 -1.82 2.24
C ALA A 79 -6.99 -1.04 2.92
N GLY A 80 -6.78 0.24 3.27
CA GLY A 80 -7.74 1.06 4.04
C GLY A 80 -7.95 0.57 5.49
N ARG A 81 -7.03 -0.24 6.02
CA ARG A 81 -7.09 -0.83 7.37
C ARG A 81 -6.35 -0.02 8.43
N ARG A 82 -5.39 0.81 8.02
CA ARG A 82 -4.62 1.70 8.91
C ARG A 82 -4.70 3.15 8.43
N ALA A 83 -4.74 4.07 9.38
CA ALA A 83 -4.70 5.51 9.11
C ALA A 83 -3.31 6.02 8.68
N GLY A 84 -2.27 5.16 8.69
CA GLY A 84 -0.92 5.53 8.29
C GLY A 84 -0.14 6.35 9.33
N ALA A 85 -0.46 6.26 10.62
CA ALA A 85 0.19 7.05 11.68
C ALA A 85 1.71 6.78 11.80
N ALA A 86 2.19 5.60 11.41
CA ALA A 86 3.60 5.24 11.38
C ALA A 86 4.31 5.61 10.06
N LEU A 87 3.57 6.14 9.07
CA LEU A 87 4.11 6.50 7.77
C LEU A 87 4.68 7.92 7.80
N ARG A 88 5.90 8.05 7.28
CA ARG A 88 6.49 9.34 6.93
C ARG A 88 5.99 9.75 5.55
N VAL A 89 5.59 11.01 5.41
CA VAL A 89 5.13 11.56 4.14
C VAL A 89 5.95 12.80 3.77
N GLU A 90 6.37 12.85 2.52
CA GLU A 90 7.07 13.97 1.90
C GLU A 90 6.29 14.45 0.68
N GLY A 91 6.32 15.76 0.40
CA GLY A 91 5.58 16.35 -0.72
C GLY A 91 4.11 16.68 -0.43
N GLY A 92 3.61 16.42 0.80
CA GLY A 92 2.25 16.78 1.19
C GLY A 92 1.71 15.99 2.38
N ALA A 93 0.39 15.87 2.46
CA ALA A 93 -0.29 14.97 3.39
C ALA A 93 -0.38 13.54 2.83
N LEU A 94 -0.61 12.56 3.70
CA LEU A 94 -0.87 11.19 3.28
C LEU A 94 -2.11 11.18 2.35
N PRO A 95 -2.03 10.62 1.13
CA PRO A 95 -3.17 10.60 0.24
C PRO A 95 -4.33 9.80 0.82
N THR A 96 -5.55 10.30 0.61
CA THR A 96 -6.76 9.51 0.86
C THR A 96 -6.99 8.59 -0.33
N LEU A 97 -7.04 7.29 -0.09
CA LEU A 97 -7.32 6.31 -1.13
C LEU A 97 -8.84 6.11 -1.27
N PRO A 98 -9.37 6.02 -2.50
CA PRO A 98 -10.74 5.60 -2.73
C PRO A 98 -11.03 4.20 -2.13
N PRO A 99 -12.30 3.87 -1.82
CA PRO A 99 -12.68 2.52 -1.42
C PRO A 99 -12.24 1.47 -2.44
N LEU A 100 -11.87 0.29 -1.95
CA LEU A 100 -11.45 -0.87 -2.77
C LEU A 100 -12.59 -1.45 -3.61
#